data_AF-A0A924SI20-F1
#
_entry.id   AF-A0A924SI20-F1
#
_cell.length_a   1.000
_cell.length_b   1.000
_cell.length_c   1.000
_cell.angle_alpha   90.00
_cell.angle_beta   90.00
_cell.angle_gamma   90.00
#
_symmetry.space_group_name_H-M   'P 1'
#
loop_
_entity.id
_entity.type
_entity.pdbx_description
1 polymer ?
#
loop_
_entity_poly.entity_id
_entity_poly.type
_entity_poly.pdbx_seq_one_letter_code
_entity_poly.pdbx_strand_id
1 'polypeptide(L)'
;MKPLTLVNVESVLSYAYLHAIASHSQCGCKVTSRHEDNTGVDAQLVGWGPFAGGGYRTEVDIKVQLKATIATPTPVGDHFSYSFRGIAQYNDLRSDAVATPRILVVLFLPKEHMD
;
A
#
# COMPACT_ATOMS: atom_id res chain seq x y z
N MET A 1 -8.37 -4.64 29.16
CA MET A 1 -7.94 -4.62 27.75
C MET A 1 -7.93 -3.17 27.29
N LYS A 2 -6.86 -2.70 26.64
CA LYS A 2 -6.84 -1.35 26.04
C LYS A 2 -7.27 -1.48 24.57
N PRO A 3 -8.15 -0.60 24.06
CA PRO A 3 -8.52 -0.60 22.65
C PRO A 3 -7.30 -0.28 21.77
N LEU A 4 -7.39 -0.66 20.49
CA LEU A 4 -6.41 -0.26 19.49
C LEU A 4 -6.37 1.27 19.37
N THR A 5 -5.18 1.82 19.12
CA THR A 5 -5.04 3.23 18.76
C THR A 5 -5.63 3.46 17.37
N LEU A 6 -6.07 4.67 17.07
CA LEU A 6 -6.60 5.01 15.73
C LEU A 6 -5.59 4.69 14.63
N VAL A 7 -4.31 4.98 14.84
CA VAL A 7 -3.23 4.66 13.90
C VAL A 7 -3.15 3.15 13.62
N ASN A 8 -3.30 2.31 14.65
CA ASN A 8 -3.30 0.86 14.46
C ASN A 8 -4.56 0.37 13.73
N VAL A 9 -5.73 0.98 14.00
CA VAL A 9 -6.96 0.67 13.27
C VAL A 9 -6.80 1.02 11.78
N GLU A 10 -6.32 2.23 11.48
CA GLU A 10 -6.07 2.70 10.11
C GLU A 10 -5.07 1.79 9.37
N SER A 11 -3.96 1.42 10.03
CA SER A 11 -2.97 0.50 9.49
C SER A 11 -3.57 -0.88 9.17
N VAL A 12 -4.29 -1.48 10.12
CA VAL A 12 -4.93 -2.79 9.91
C VAL A 12 -5.99 -2.75 8.82
N LEU A 13 -6.83 -1.71 8.78
CA LEU A 13 -7.84 -1.54 7.73
C LEU A 13 -7.19 -1.38 6.36
N SER A 14 -6.10 -0.62 6.26
CA SER A 14 -5.37 -0.43 5.00
C SER A 14 -4.81 -1.73 4.45
N TYR A 15 -4.21 -2.55 5.33
CA TYR A 15 -3.71 -3.86 4.95
C TYR A 15 -4.84 -4.82 4.57
N ALA A 16 -5.93 -4.86 5.35
CA ALA A 16 -7.07 -5.73 5.07
C ALA A 16 -7.69 -5.43 3.70
N TYR A 17 -7.83 -4.15 3.34
CA TYR A 17 -8.32 -3.74 2.04
C TYR A 17 -7.36 -4.15 0.91
N LEU A 18 -6.05 -3.88 1.05
CA LEU A 18 -5.05 -4.31 0.08
C LEU A 18 -5.09 -5.83 -0.13
N HIS A 19 -5.18 -6.60 0.96
CA HIS A 19 -5.24 -8.05 0.91
C HIS A 19 -6.49 -8.56 0.19
N ALA A 20 -7.65 -7.92 0.38
CA ALA A 20 -8.88 -8.26 -0.33
C ALA A 20 -8.75 -8.01 -1.85
N ILE A 21 -8.19 -6.86 -2.25
CA ILE A 21 -7.93 -6.53 -3.66
C ILE A 21 -6.91 -7.49 -4.29
N ALA A 22 -5.82 -7.79 -3.58
CA ALA A 22 -4.82 -8.74 -4.06
C ALA A 22 -5.42 -10.14 -4.27
N SER A 23 -6.21 -10.61 -3.31
CA SER A 23 -6.92 -11.89 -3.40
C SER A 23 -7.88 -11.92 -4.60
N HIS A 24 -8.65 -10.84 -4.81
CA HIS A 24 -9.53 -10.71 -5.96
C HIS A 24 -8.77 -10.73 -7.29
N SER A 25 -7.56 -10.17 -7.30
CA SER A 25 -6.66 -10.09 -8.46
C SER A 25 -5.76 -11.31 -8.61
N GLN A 26 -6.02 -12.40 -7.86
CA GLN A 26 -5.22 -13.64 -7.88
C GLN A 26 -3.72 -13.42 -7.56
N CYS A 27 -3.43 -12.42 -6.75
CA CYS A 27 -2.09 -12.09 -6.28
C CYS A 27 -1.92 -12.52 -4.82
N GLY A 28 -0.72 -12.96 -4.46
CA GLY A 28 -0.30 -13.13 -3.07
C GLY A 28 -0.09 -11.77 -2.42
N CYS A 29 -0.48 -11.64 -1.15
CA CYS A 29 -0.24 -10.46 -0.34
C CYS A 29 0.28 -10.88 1.03
N LYS A 30 1.39 -10.28 1.47
CA LYS A 30 1.96 -10.52 2.79
C LYS A 30 2.35 -9.21 3.46
N VAL A 31 2.10 -9.12 4.76
CA VAL A 31 2.65 -8.07 5.62
C VAL A 31 4.16 -8.26 5.75
N THR A 32 4.90 -7.17 5.77
CA THR A 32 6.36 -7.19 5.92
C THR A 32 6.81 -7.22 7.38
N SER A 33 8.11 -7.39 7.58
CA SER A 33 8.71 -7.34 8.92
C SER A 33 8.90 -5.89 9.39
N ARG A 34 9.10 -5.71 10.71
CA ARG A 34 9.38 -4.39 11.32
C ARG A 34 10.59 -3.67 10.72
N HIS A 35 11.59 -4.41 10.24
CA HIS A 35 12.77 -3.80 9.61
C HIS A 35 12.44 -3.21 8.25
N GLU A 36 11.56 -3.86 7.50
CA GLU A 36 11.10 -3.38 6.19
C GLU A 36 10.09 -2.23 6.33
N ASP A 37 9.22 -2.29 7.34
CA ASP A 37 8.31 -1.19 7.70
C ASP A 37 9.08 0.11 8.01
N ASN A 38 10.17 0.01 8.78
CA ASN A 38 11.06 1.15 9.04
C ASN A 38 11.70 1.74 7.76
N THR A 39 11.73 0.98 6.66
CA THR A 39 12.19 1.45 5.34
C THR A 39 11.05 1.88 4.42
N GLY A 40 9.84 2.00 4.95
CA GLY A 40 8.64 2.44 4.22
C GLY A 40 8.02 1.35 3.36
N VAL A 41 8.15 0.07 3.73
CA VAL A 41 7.48 -1.04 3.05
C VAL A 41 6.58 -1.78 4.04
N ASP A 42 5.28 -1.60 3.92
CA ASP A 42 4.26 -2.18 4.81
C ASP A 42 3.77 -3.57 4.33
N ALA A 43 3.78 -3.80 3.02
CA ALA A 43 3.34 -5.06 2.42
C ALA A 43 4.12 -5.41 1.15
N GLN A 44 4.05 -6.68 0.75
CA GLN A 44 4.55 -7.16 -0.53
C GLN A 44 3.45 -7.92 -1.27
N LEU A 45 3.31 -7.63 -2.55
CA LEU A 45 2.46 -8.33 -3.49
C LEU A 45 3.30 -9.24 -4.38
N VAL A 46 2.78 -10.43 -4.67
CA VAL A 46 3.36 -11.37 -5.62
C VAL A 46 2.30 -11.72 -6.65
N GLY A 47 2.56 -11.41 -7.91
CA GLY A 47 1.72 -11.81 -9.04
C GLY A 47 2.37 -12.98 -9.78
N TRP A 48 1.55 -13.89 -10.29
CA TRP A 48 1.99 -15.00 -11.13
C TRP A 48 1.38 -14.90 -12.52
N GLY A 49 2.17 -15.30 -13.51
CA GLY A 49 1.75 -15.33 -14.90
C GLY A 49 0.74 -16.46 -15.18
N PRO A 50 0.15 -16.46 -16.40
CA PRO A 50 0.46 -15.55 -17.50
C PRO A 50 -0.09 -14.13 -17.26
N PHE A 51 0.74 -13.12 -17.47
CA PHE A 51 0.29 -11.73 -17.40
C PHE A 51 -0.38 -11.30 -18.72
N ALA A 52 -1.36 -10.41 -18.62
CA ALA A 52 -1.99 -9.80 -19.79
C ALA A 52 -0.93 -9.08 -20.65
N GLY A 53 -0.91 -9.34 -21.95
CA GLY A 53 0.13 -8.85 -22.87
C GLY A 53 1.33 -9.79 -23.01
N GLY A 54 1.36 -10.91 -22.28
CA GLY A 54 2.43 -11.91 -22.34
C GLY A 54 3.75 -11.40 -21.74
N GLY A 55 4.85 -11.99 -22.18
CA GLY A 55 6.20 -11.69 -21.67
C GLY A 55 6.87 -12.91 -21.04
N TYR A 56 8.18 -12.80 -20.81
CA TYR A 56 8.99 -13.91 -20.29
C TYR A 56 8.84 -14.10 -18.76
N ARG A 57 8.38 -13.07 -18.05
CA ARG A 57 8.27 -13.10 -16.58
C ARG A 57 7.03 -13.89 -16.17
N THR A 58 7.22 -14.89 -15.33
CA THR A 58 6.15 -15.72 -14.76
C THR A 58 5.81 -15.36 -13.32
N GLU A 59 6.61 -14.50 -12.70
CA GLU A 59 6.45 -14.03 -11.33
C GLU A 59 6.94 -12.59 -11.23
N VAL A 60 6.21 -11.75 -10.49
CA VAL A 60 6.58 -10.35 -10.24
C VAL A 60 6.28 -9.98 -8.78
N ASP A 61 7.28 -9.44 -8.11
CA ASP A 61 7.17 -8.86 -6.78
C ASP A 61 7.00 -7.34 -6.85
N ILE A 62 6.09 -6.81 -6.03
CA ILE A 62 5.94 -5.37 -5.80
C ILE A 62 5.90 -5.11 -4.30
N LYS A 63 6.72 -4.16 -3.84
CA LYS A 63 6.70 -3.68 -2.45
C LYS A 63 5.74 -2.49 -2.33
N VAL A 64 4.96 -2.45 -1.27
CA VAL A 64 3.88 -1.46 -1.10
C VAL A 64 4.11 -0.68 0.18
N GLN A 65 4.09 0.63 0.08
CA GLN A 65 3.90 1.52 1.22
C GLN A 65 2.42 1.85 1.35
N LEU A 66 1.85 1.63 2.53
CA LEU A 66 0.46 1.92 2.84
C LEU A 66 0.36 3.21 3.65
N LYS A 67 -0.56 4.06 3.23
CA LYS A 67 -1.02 5.20 4.01
C LYS A 67 -2.53 5.16 4.07
N ALA A 68 -3.08 5.37 5.26
CA ALA A 68 -4.50 5.54 5.45
C ALA A 68 -4.78 6.95 5.99
N THR A 69 -5.93 7.50 5.62
CA THR A 69 -6.38 8.80 6.12
C THR A 69 -7.90 8.89 6.08
N ILE A 70 -8.49 9.53 7.09
CA ILE A 70 -9.91 9.93 7.09
C ILE A 70 -10.15 11.31 6.45
N ALA A 71 -9.10 11.92 5.89
CA ALA A 71 -9.23 13.18 5.17
C ALA A 71 -10.12 12.97 3.93
N THR A 72 -10.93 13.97 3.59
CA THR A 72 -11.71 13.92 2.35
C THR A 72 -10.74 14.09 1.17
N PRO A 73 -10.74 13.16 0.19
CA PRO A 73 -9.85 13.28 -0.97
C PRO A 73 -10.17 14.57 -1.73
N THR A 74 -9.15 15.40 -1.93
CA THR A 74 -9.31 16.70 -2.61
C THR A 74 -8.84 16.57 -4.06
N PRO A 75 -9.73 16.66 -5.06
CA PRO A 75 -9.35 16.55 -6.46
C PRO A 75 -8.55 17.77 -6.93
N VAL A 76 -7.52 17.55 -7.72
CA VAL A 76 -6.67 18.55 -8.39
C VAL A 76 -6.45 18.08 -9.82
N GLY A 77 -7.32 18.53 -10.74
CA GLY A 77 -7.39 17.96 -12.09
C GLY A 77 -7.72 16.47 -12.04
N ASP A 78 -6.88 15.66 -12.68
CA ASP A 78 -7.03 14.19 -12.74
C ASP A 78 -6.40 13.44 -11.54
N HIS A 79 -6.02 14.16 -10.48
CA HIS A 79 -5.32 13.61 -9.32
C HIS A 79 -6.05 13.91 -8.01
N PHE A 80 -5.72 13.15 -6.97
CA PHE A 80 -6.08 13.50 -5.59
C PHE A 80 -4.86 14.05 -4.86
N SER A 81 -5.04 15.18 -4.18
CA SER A 81 -4.01 15.76 -3.33
C SER A 81 -3.86 14.96 -2.03
N TYR A 82 -2.62 14.62 -1.69
CA TYR A 82 -2.26 14.00 -0.41
C TYR A 82 -1.00 14.65 0.14
N SER A 83 -1.09 15.23 1.34
CA SER A 83 0.07 15.81 2.03
C SER A 83 0.89 14.70 2.69
N PHE A 84 1.96 14.29 2.03
CA PHE A 84 2.83 13.24 2.53
C PHE A 84 3.73 13.72 3.66
N ARG A 85 3.69 13.05 4.82
CA ARG A 85 4.68 13.23 5.89
C ARG A 85 5.73 12.12 5.78
N GLY A 86 7.01 12.49 5.69
CA GLY A 86 8.12 11.55 5.48
C GLY A 86 8.69 11.56 4.06
N ILE A 87 9.14 12.73 3.59
CA ILE A 87 9.65 12.92 2.22
C ILE A 87 10.81 11.96 1.91
N ALA A 88 11.64 11.61 2.90
CA ALA A 88 12.73 10.65 2.73
C ALA A 88 12.21 9.27 2.29
N GLN A 89 11.22 8.72 2.99
CA GLN A 89 10.62 7.43 2.64
C GLN A 89 9.96 7.47 1.25
N TYR A 90 9.32 8.59 0.90
CA TYR A 90 8.77 8.78 -0.44
C TYR A 90 9.85 8.86 -1.52
N ASN A 91 10.99 9.48 -1.23
CA ASN A 91 12.13 9.50 -2.15
C ASN A 91 12.71 8.09 -2.33
N ASP A 92 12.87 7.33 -1.25
CA ASP A 92 13.35 5.95 -1.30
C ASP A 92 12.38 5.04 -2.07
N LEU A 93 11.07 5.27 -1.93
CA LEU A 93 10.03 4.58 -2.68
C LEU A 93 10.14 4.80 -4.19
N ARG A 94 10.53 6.00 -4.61
CA ARG A 94 10.69 6.37 -6.02
C ARG A 94 12.09 6.09 -6.58
N SER A 95 12.98 5.53 -5.78
CA SER A 95 14.35 5.30 -6.20
C SER A 95 14.39 4.21 -7.28
N ASP A 96 14.95 4.52 -8.44
CA ASP A 96 15.21 3.52 -9.50
C ASP A 96 16.36 2.58 -9.16
N ALA A 97 17.08 2.83 -8.04
CA ALA A 97 18.21 2.02 -7.61
C ALA A 97 17.83 0.73 -6.85
N VAL A 98 16.52 0.42 -6.73
CA VAL A 98 16.04 -0.77 -6.03
C VAL A 98 15.66 -1.87 -7.02
N ALA A 99 15.95 -3.13 -6.67
CA ALA A 99 15.66 -4.27 -7.54
C ALA A 99 14.15 -4.57 -7.64
N THR A 100 13.41 -4.40 -6.53
CA THR A 100 11.96 -4.61 -6.48
C THR A 100 11.24 -3.27 -6.54
N PRO A 101 10.41 -3.02 -7.57
CA PRO A 101 9.61 -1.81 -7.65
C PRO A 101 8.77 -1.58 -6.39
N ARG A 102 8.59 -0.31 -6.03
CA ARG A 102 7.80 0.09 -4.88
C ARG A 102 6.67 1.01 -5.32
N ILE A 103 5.50 0.85 -4.72
CA ILE A 103 4.35 1.72 -4.96
C ILE A 103 3.81 2.28 -3.65
N LEU A 104 3.25 3.49 -3.71
CA LEU A 104 2.53 4.10 -2.61
C LEU A 104 1.03 3.91 -2.85
N VAL A 105 0.34 3.34 -1.87
CA VAL A 105 -1.12 3.24 -1.86
C VAL A 105 -1.66 4.12 -0.73
N VAL A 106 -2.51 5.08 -1.10
CA VAL A 106 -3.20 5.96 -0.15
C VAL A 106 -4.67 5.57 -0.09
N LEU A 107 -5.10 5.06 1.05
CA LEU A 107 -6.48 4.68 1.32
C LEU A 107 -7.21 5.82 2.05
N PHE A 108 -8.20 6.39 1.38
CA PHE A 108 -9.11 7.37 1.97
C PHE A 108 -10.26 6.62 2.65
N LEU A 109 -10.20 6.52 3.97
CA LEU A 109 -11.20 5.86 4.79
C LEU A 109 -12.42 6.78 5.00
N PRO A 110 -13.64 6.22 5.11
CA PRO A 110 -14.80 7.01 5.51
C PRO A 110 -14.59 7.59 6.91
N LYS A 111 -15.07 8.81 7.15
CA LYS A 111 -14.99 9.48 8.46
C LYS A 111 -15.88 8.82 9.52
N GLU A 112 -16.90 8.10 9.08
CA GLU A 112 -17.88 7.45 9.95
C GLU A 112 -17.71 5.92 9.86
N HIS A 113 -17.59 5.28 11.01
CA HIS A 113 -17.98 3.89 11.15
C HIS A 113 -19.50 3.90 11.11
N MET A 114 -20.14 3.31 10.09
CA MET A 114 -21.58 3.09 10.20
C MET A 114 -21.80 2.16 11.40
N ASP A 115 -22.59 2.65 12.36
CA ASP A 115 -23.06 1.94 13.55
C ASP A 115 -23.81 0.64 13.19
#